data_AF-A0A225NP64-F1
#
_entry.id   AF-A0A225NP64-F1
#
_cell.length_a   1.000
_cell.length_b   1.000
_cell.length_c   1.000
_cell.angle_alpha   90.00
_cell.angle_beta   90.00
_cell.angle_gamma   90.00
#
_symmetry.space_group_name_H-M   'P 1'
#
loop_
_entity.id
_entity.type
_entity.pdbx_description
1 polymer ?
#
loop_
_entity_poly.entity_id
_entity_poly.type
_entity_poly.pdbx_seq_one_letter_code
_entity_poly.pdbx_strand_id
1 'polypeptide(L)'
;MIDSGTGAAGSLLDRLLHTTRSGAPERSYSSEACCSLPATRQGRPVGPISDFREALIAYSEKKWVNGMTLHYYFYDEAPLKGDPVDVQMVRQAFAAWKGLGLGLNIVETRDIGQAELRIAFQQGNGCWSHVGTDALNVPAPTAPTMNFGRSLRHDPRGLDTPLHQIGHALGFPHEHQNPFACVAWDEDEVAAQLSGAPAEWTRDRFRRTILNKHPRNAEGGAGWDPDSIMHYSFESGMILHPVDCRDGMARPPAFSESDRSEALKFYPPVDPADHPRLQTCRCAPLDIAPTGQKTLRLTPEETRLYSIRTIGPADTLAVLFRQEGDRERRIAASKEAGTGRSARIDVQLERGATYLLRIRMLSRYGTGAAAVLCR
;
A
#
# COMPACT_ATOMS: atom_id res chain seq x y z
N MET A 1 -42.88 8.43 -83.43
CA MET A 1 -43.52 9.71 -83.06
C MET A 1 -42.95 10.15 -81.73
N ILE A 2 -42.66 11.44 -81.64
CA ILE A 2 -41.80 12.14 -80.68
C ILE A 2 -42.52 12.38 -79.36
N ASP A 3 -41.78 12.27 -78.24
CA ASP A 3 -41.71 13.17 -77.05
C ASP A 3 -41.27 12.33 -75.83
N SER A 4 -40.57 12.79 -74.79
CA SER A 4 -39.79 13.97 -74.41
C SER A 4 -39.41 13.72 -72.95
N GLY A 5 -38.19 14.01 -72.48
CA GLY A 5 -37.87 13.79 -71.06
C GLY A 5 -36.40 13.97 -70.70
N THR A 6 -35.96 15.22 -70.72
CA THR A 6 -34.66 15.69 -70.24
C THR A 6 -34.47 15.46 -68.73
N GLY A 7 -33.26 15.08 -68.30
CA GLY A 7 -32.93 14.97 -66.87
C GLY A 7 -31.48 14.60 -66.56
N ALA A 8 -30.57 15.55 -66.83
CA ALA A 8 -29.26 15.81 -66.22
C ALA A 8 -28.44 14.65 -65.61
N ALA A 9 -27.31 14.36 -66.27
CA ALA A 9 -26.11 13.83 -65.66
C ALA A 9 -25.49 14.89 -64.73
N GLY A 10 -25.41 14.60 -63.44
CA GLY A 10 -24.73 15.39 -62.41
C GLY A 10 -23.79 14.50 -61.61
N SER A 11 -22.53 14.88 -61.57
CA SER A 11 -21.36 14.10 -61.18
C SER A 11 -21.39 13.51 -59.78
N LEU A 12 -20.70 12.38 -59.64
CA LEU A 12 -20.35 11.66 -58.41
C LEU A 12 -19.54 12.49 -57.36
N LEU A 13 -19.40 13.80 -57.56
CA LEU A 13 -18.62 14.74 -56.74
C LEU A 13 -19.47 15.64 -55.83
N ASP A 14 -20.80 15.64 -55.95
CA ASP A 14 -21.69 16.45 -55.07
C ASP A 14 -22.26 15.67 -53.86
N ARG A 15 -21.92 14.39 -53.69
CA ARG A 15 -22.28 13.62 -52.47
C ARG A 15 -21.23 13.65 -51.37
N LEU A 16 -20.32 14.64 -51.39
CA LEU A 16 -19.18 14.72 -50.48
C LEU A 16 -19.19 15.94 -49.51
N LEU A 17 -20.28 16.71 -49.41
CA LEU A 17 -20.22 17.95 -48.61
C LEU A 17 -21.30 18.21 -47.55
N HIS A 18 -22.24 17.31 -47.26
CA HIS A 18 -23.18 17.50 -46.15
C HIS A 18 -23.23 16.30 -45.21
N THR A 19 -22.25 16.21 -44.33
CA THR A 19 -22.44 15.64 -42.98
C THR A 19 -21.80 16.61 -42.00
N THR A 20 -22.66 17.41 -41.38
CA THR A 20 -22.33 18.31 -40.27
C THR A 20 -21.62 17.51 -39.18
N ARG A 21 -20.31 17.77 -39.03
CA ARG A 21 -19.52 17.41 -37.86
C ARG A 21 -20.11 18.11 -36.64
N SER A 22 -20.84 17.34 -35.85
CA SER A 22 -21.17 17.64 -34.45
C SER A 22 -21.35 16.30 -33.75
N GLY A 23 -20.27 15.54 -33.68
CA GLY A 23 -20.15 14.40 -32.78
C GLY A 23 -18.81 14.57 -32.09
N ALA A 24 -18.84 14.93 -30.81
CA ALA A 24 -17.69 14.73 -29.94
C ALA A 24 -17.24 13.26 -30.13
N PRO A 25 -15.94 12.95 -30.11
CA PRO A 25 -15.51 11.56 -30.15
C PRO A 25 -16.22 10.84 -29.02
N GLU A 26 -16.96 9.77 -29.33
CA GLU A 26 -17.44 8.84 -28.32
C GLU A 26 -16.21 8.38 -27.55
N ARG A 27 -16.04 8.92 -26.34
CA ARG A 27 -15.04 8.47 -25.40
C ARG A 27 -15.48 7.08 -24.97
N SER A 28 -14.98 6.05 -25.67
CA SER A 28 -15.11 4.68 -25.19
C SER A 28 -14.29 4.62 -23.90
N TYR A 29 -14.98 4.66 -22.76
CA TYR A 29 -14.37 4.40 -21.46
C TYR A 29 -13.75 3.00 -21.51
N SER A 30 -12.43 2.95 -21.67
CA SER A 30 -11.67 1.74 -21.40
C SER A 30 -11.58 1.69 -19.89
N SER A 31 -12.47 0.95 -19.24
CA SER A 31 -12.48 0.72 -17.80
C SER A 31 -11.26 -0.10 -17.31
N GLU A 32 -10.09 0.05 -17.92
CA GLU A 32 -8.97 -0.89 -17.87
C GLU A 32 -7.87 -0.55 -16.85
N ALA A 33 -8.06 0.45 -15.99
CA ALA A 33 -7.13 0.69 -14.89
C ALA A 33 -7.78 1.40 -13.72
N CYS A 34 -8.34 0.65 -12.78
CA CYS A 34 -8.75 1.26 -11.52
C CYS A 34 -8.25 0.40 -10.35
N CYS A 35 -7.07 0.76 -9.81
CA CYS A 35 -6.71 0.30 -8.47
C CYS A 35 -7.74 0.89 -7.50
N SER A 36 -8.52 0.05 -6.81
CA SER A 36 -9.60 0.53 -5.94
C SER A 36 -9.28 0.18 -4.48
N LEU A 37 -8.72 1.12 -3.73
CA LEU A 37 -8.37 0.86 -2.34
C LEU A 37 -9.63 0.50 -1.53
N PRO A 38 -9.65 -0.65 -0.82
CA PRO A 38 -10.74 -1.00 0.07
C PRO A 38 -10.92 0.06 1.16
N ALA A 39 -12.16 0.23 1.63
CA ALA A 39 -12.40 1.08 2.79
C ALA A 39 -11.70 0.50 4.02
N THR A 40 -10.81 1.28 4.63
CA THR A 40 -10.12 0.91 5.86
C THR A 40 -10.91 1.46 7.05
N ARG A 41 -11.04 0.70 8.14
CA ARG A 41 -11.49 1.29 9.42
C ARG A 41 -10.48 2.37 9.80
N GLN A 42 -10.92 3.63 9.80
CA GLN A 42 -10.08 4.69 10.33
C GLN A 42 -9.80 4.40 11.81
N GLY A 43 -8.54 4.58 12.21
CA GLY A 43 -8.14 4.48 13.61
C GLY A 43 -9.00 5.41 14.46
N ARG A 44 -9.13 5.05 15.75
CA ARG A 44 -9.85 5.86 16.74
C ARG A 44 -9.37 7.32 16.66
N PRO A 45 -10.26 8.33 16.75
CA PRO A 45 -9.85 9.73 16.74
C PRO A 45 -8.75 9.93 17.76
N VAL A 46 -7.60 10.33 17.25
CA VAL A 46 -6.50 10.77 18.09
C VAL A 46 -7.01 12.03 18.80
N GLY A 47 -6.69 12.21 20.09
CA GLY A 47 -6.93 13.51 20.74
C GLY A 47 -6.24 14.65 19.96
N PRO A 48 -6.46 15.93 20.28
CA PRO A 48 -5.84 17.02 19.53
C PRO A 48 -4.31 16.88 19.59
N ILE A 49 -3.71 16.43 18.49
CA ILE A 49 -2.27 16.39 18.24
C ILE A 49 -1.94 17.34 17.10
N SER A 50 -0.68 17.72 16.95
CA SER A 50 -0.27 18.55 15.81
C SER A 50 -0.38 17.78 14.50
N ASP A 51 -0.76 18.48 13.42
CA ASP A 51 -0.82 17.94 12.07
C ASP A 51 0.48 17.22 11.67
N PHE A 52 1.62 17.75 12.13
CA PHE A 52 2.93 17.15 11.92
C PHE A 52 3.05 15.76 12.55
N ARG A 53 2.61 15.60 13.81
CA ARG A 53 2.64 14.32 14.51
C ARG A 53 1.67 13.33 13.85
N GLU A 54 0.51 13.79 13.45
CA GLU A 54 -0.49 12.98 12.74
C GLU A 54 0.06 12.46 11.40
N ALA A 55 0.71 13.33 10.63
CA ALA A 55 1.33 12.97 9.36
C ALA A 55 2.39 11.87 9.51
N LEU A 56 3.28 12.00 10.49
CA LEU A 56 4.32 11.00 10.76
C LEU A 56 3.74 9.63 11.14
N ILE A 57 2.70 9.64 11.99
CA ILE A 57 1.98 8.43 12.38
C ILE A 57 1.36 7.78 11.13
N ALA A 58 0.54 8.53 10.37
CA ALA A 58 -0.17 8.01 9.21
C ALA A 58 0.78 7.43 8.15
N TYR A 59 1.95 8.04 7.98
CA TYR A 59 2.98 7.63 7.03
C TYR A 59 3.63 6.28 7.39
N SER A 60 3.78 5.99 8.68
CA SER A 60 4.51 4.82 9.20
C SER A 60 3.63 3.69 9.69
N GLU A 61 2.42 3.98 10.19
CA GLU A 61 1.65 3.05 11.02
C GLU A 61 1.07 1.84 10.28
N LYS A 62 0.99 1.92 8.95
CA LYS A 62 0.49 0.85 8.08
C LYS A 62 1.58 -0.09 7.61
N LYS A 63 2.84 0.27 7.80
CA LYS A 63 3.97 -0.53 7.36
C LYS A 63 4.15 -1.73 8.30
N TRP A 64 4.47 -2.90 7.73
CA TRP A 64 4.95 -4.06 8.50
C TRP A 64 6.21 -3.73 9.31
N VAL A 65 6.49 -4.48 10.38
CA VAL A 65 7.78 -4.36 11.08
C VAL A 65 8.86 -5.08 10.28
N ASN A 66 9.99 -4.41 10.05
CA ASN A 66 11.10 -4.96 9.25
C ASN A 66 11.68 -6.22 9.90
N GLY A 67 12.19 -7.17 9.11
CA GLY A 67 12.71 -8.45 9.60
C GLY A 67 11.66 -9.54 9.83
N MET A 68 10.37 -9.23 9.76
CA MET A 68 9.34 -10.26 9.91
C MET A 68 9.22 -11.14 8.66
N THR A 69 8.68 -12.34 8.85
CA THR A 69 8.16 -13.14 7.74
C THR A 69 6.74 -12.72 7.43
N LEU A 70 6.47 -12.40 6.16
CA LEU A 70 5.15 -12.04 5.64
C LEU A 70 4.70 -13.15 4.67
N HIS A 71 3.60 -13.81 5.00
CA HIS A 71 3.09 -14.92 4.23
C HIS A 71 2.02 -14.47 3.25
N TYR A 72 2.09 -14.98 2.03
CA TYR A 72 1.03 -14.81 1.04
C TYR A 72 0.49 -16.16 0.57
N TYR A 73 -0.82 -16.20 0.28
CA TYR A 73 -1.54 -17.37 -0.18
C TYR A 73 -2.35 -17.03 -1.44
N PHE A 74 -2.34 -17.94 -2.40
CA PHE A 74 -3.22 -17.92 -3.57
C PHE A 74 -4.36 -18.90 -3.35
N TYR A 75 -5.59 -18.48 -3.60
CA TYR A 75 -6.75 -19.38 -3.55
C TYR A 75 -6.61 -20.50 -4.59
N ASP A 76 -7.00 -21.71 -4.19
CA ASP A 76 -6.96 -22.93 -4.98
C ASP A 76 -8.31 -23.34 -5.57
N GLU A 77 -9.40 -22.71 -5.12
CA GLU A 77 -10.78 -22.94 -5.54
C GLU A 77 -11.44 -21.73 -6.20
N ALA A 78 -12.31 -22.00 -7.19
CA ALA A 78 -13.13 -20.99 -7.84
C ALA A 78 -14.16 -20.40 -6.86
N PRO A 79 -14.58 -19.12 -6.99
CA PRO A 79 -14.23 -18.18 -8.07
C PRO A 79 -12.95 -17.35 -7.79
N LEU A 80 -12.22 -17.64 -6.71
CA LEU A 80 -11.08 -16.83 -6.27
C LEU A 80 -9.74 -17.30 -6.84
N LYS A 81 -9.67 -18.56 -7.30
CA LYS A 81 -8.49 -19.15 -7.94
C LYS A 81 -8.08 -18.38 -9.21
N GLY A 82 -6.79 -18.11 -9.32
CA GLY A 82 -6.19 -17.51 -10.52
C GLY A 82 -5.82 -18.53 -11.59
N ASP A 83 -5.78 -18.05 -12.84
CA ASP A 83 -5.12 -18.76 -13.92
C ASP A 83 -3.63 -18.94 -13.61
N PRO A 84 -3.01 -20.10 -13.92
CA PRO A 84 -1.60 -20.34 -13.64
C PRO A 84 -0.64 -19.27 -14.18
N VAL A 85 -0.96 -18.64 -15.32
CA VAL A 85 -0.14 -17.56 -15.90
C VAL A 85 -0.23 -16.30 -15.03
N ASP A 86 -1.44 -15.90 -14.64
CA ASP A 86 -1.64 -14.72 -13.78
C ASP A 86 -0.99 -14.92 -12.40
N VAL A 87 -1.14 -16.11 -11.81
CA VAL A 87 -0.46 -16.48 -10.56
C VAL A 87 1.06 -16.37 -10.70
N GLN A 88 1.62 -16.85 -11.82
CA GLN A 88 3.06 -16.77 -12.07
C GLN A 88 3.55 -15.33 -12.22
N MET A 89 2.76 -14.44 -12.83
CA MET A 89 3.10 -13.01 -12.92
C MET A 89 3.11 -12.34 -11.54
N VAL A 90 2.15 -12.66 -10.66
CA VAL A 90 2.16 -12.16 -9.28
C VAL A 90 3.38 -12.67 -8.51
N ARG A 91 3.77 -13.94 -8.69
CA ARG A 91 5.02 -14.48 -8.11
C ARG A 91 6.27 -13.74 -8.62
N GLN A 92 6.32 -13.41 -9.91
CA GLN A 92 7.42 -12.61 -10.49
C GLN A 92 7.47 -11.21 -9.88
N ALA A 93 6.33 -10.57 -9.66
CA ALA A 93 6.28 -9.27 -9.00
C ALA A 93 6.74 -9.33 -7.53
N PHE A 94 6.36 -10.38 -6.77
CA PHE A 94 6.95 -10.62 -5.44
C PHE A 94 8.46 -10.85 -5.51
N ALA A 95 8.94 -11.59 -6.51
CA ALA A 95 10.37 -11.79 -6.71
C ALA A 95 11.10 -10.47 -7.02
N ALA A 96 10.49 -9.56 -7.79
CA ALA A 96 11.03 -8.24 -8.07
C ALA A 96 11.15 -7.39 -6.80
N TRP A 97 10.11 -7.34 -5.97
CA TRP A 97 10.16 -6.66 -4.67
C TRP A 97 11.23 -7.26 -3.74
N LYS A 98 11.33 -8.59 -3.65
CA LYS A 98 12.39 -9.27 -2.89
C LYS A 98 13.79 -8.96 -3.44
N GLY A 99 13.91 -8.84 -4.76
CA GLY A 99 15.15 -8.52 -5.46
C GLY A 99 15.72 -7.13 -5.13
N LEU A 100 14.94 -6.26 -4.49
CA LEU A 100 15.43 -4.99 -3.94
C LEU A 100 16.31 -5.17 -2.69
N GLY A 101 16.34 -6.36 -2.09
CA GLY A 101 17.09 -6.61 -0.85
C GLY A 101 16.35 -6.15 0.40
N LEU A 102 15.02 -6.17 0.39
CA LEU A 102 14.22 -5.77 1.55
C LEU A 102 14.50 -6.69 2.75
N GLY A 103 14.47 -6.12 3.95
CA GLY A 103 14.57 -6.87 5.19
C GLY A 103 13.33 -7.70 5.55
N LEU A 104 12.27 -7.67 4.74
CA LEU A 104 11.10 -8.55 4.91
C LEU A 104 11.35 -9.92 4.28
N ASN A 105 11.02 -10.98 5.01
CA ASN A 105 11.03 -12.33 4.45
C ASN A 105 9.65 -12.65 3.86
N ILE A 106 9.47 -12.47 2.55
CA ILE A 106 8.17 -12.67 1.89
C ILE A 106 8.07 -14.09 1.34
N VAL A 107 7.12 -14.88 1.86
CA VAL A 107 7.05 -16.33 1.63
C VAL A 107 5.65 -16.75 1.18
N GLU A 108 5.59 -17.62 0.16
CA GLU A 108 4.33 -18.26 -0.23
C GLU A 108 3.98 -19.38 0.74
N THR A 109 2.73 -19.44 1.19
CA THR A 109 2.21 -20.55 1.99
C THR A 109 1.07 -21.26 1.26
N ARG A 110 0.87 -22.54 1.62
CA ARG A 110 -0.29 -23.34 1.20
C ARG A 110 -1.39 -23.37 2.26
N ASP A 111 -1.12 -22.80 3.44
CA ASP A 111 -2.06 -22.73 4.55
C ASP A 111 -2.60 -21.30 4.65
N ILE A 112 -3.85 -21.11 4.25
CA ILE A 112 -4.54 -19.81 4.33
C ILE A 112 -4.57 -19.29 5.78
N GLY A 113 -4.57 -20.16 6.79
CA GLY A 113 -4.56 -19.80 8.21
C GLY A 113 -3.25 -19.15 8.66
N GLN A 114 -2.18 -19.27 7.87
CA GLN A 114 -0.90 -18.61 8.11
C GLN A 114 -0.73 -17.31 7.31
N ALA A 115 -1.63 -17.03 6.37
CA ALA A 115 -1.44 -15.96 5.38
C ALA A 115 -1.95 -14.60 5.86
N GLU A 116 -1.04 -13.64 6.04
CA GLU A 116 -1.42 -12.23 6.19
C GLU A 116 -1.99 -11.67 4.88
N LEU A 117 -1.43 -12.07 3.74
CA LEU A 117 -1.85 -11.66 2.41
C LEU A 117 -2.60 -12.81 1.71
N ARG A 118 -3.87 -12.60 1.35
CA ARG A 118 -4.72 -13.60 0.69
C ARG A 118 -5.15 -13.06 -0.67
N ILE A 119 -4.63 -13.67 -1.74
CA ILE A 119 -4.65 -13.11 -3.09
C ILE A 119 -5.66 -13.85 -3.96
N ALA A 120 -6.75 -13.17 -4.28
CA ALA A 120 -7.80 -13.66 -5.16
C ALA A 120 -7.63 -13.16 -6.62
N PHE A 121 -8.33 -13.84 -7.54
CA PHE A 121 -8.40 -13.50 -8.95
C PHE A 121 -9.85 -13.43 -9.43
N GLN A 122 -10.73 -12.89 -8.58
CA GLN A 122 -12.15 -12.81 -8.87
C GLN A 122 -12.40 -11.80 -10.00
N GLN A 123 -12.74 -12.31 -11.18
CA GLN A 123 -12.97 -11.52 -12.37
C GLN A 123 -14.09 -10.48 -12.17
N GLY A 124 -13.91 -9.29 -12.73
CA GLY A 124 -14.85 -8.18 -12.60
C GLY A 124 -14.83 -7.48 -11.23
N ASN A 125 -14.08 -7.99 -10.24
CA ASN A 125 -13.99 -7.39 -8.89
C ASN A 125 -12.79 -6.44 -8.73
N GLY A 126 -12.36 -5.81 -9.83
CA GLY A 126 -11.26 -4.83 -9.87
C GLY A 126 -9.89 -5.37 -9.46
N CYS A 127 -8.87 -4.53 -9.55
CA CYS A 127 -7.54 -4.81 -8.98
C CYS A 127 -7.36 -3.98 -7.72
N TRP A 128 -7.03 -4.62 -6.59
CA TRP A 128 -6.89 -3.91 -5.32
C TRP A 128 -6.08 -4.70 -4.31
N SER A 129 -5.54 -3.98 -3.32
CA SER A 129 -4.93 -4.54 -2.13
C SER A 129 -5.26 -3.67 -0.92
N HIS A 130 -5.39 -4.28 0.26
CA HIS A 130 -5.29 -3.52 1.51
C HIS A 130 -3.88 -2.93 1.65
N VAL A 131 -3.78 -1.79 2.33
CA VAL A 131 -2.51 -1.09 2.53
C VAL A 131 -1.79 -1.63 3.77
N GLY A 132 -0.75 -2.43 3.56
CA GLY A 132 0.11 -2.96 4.61
C GLY A 132 -0.67 -3.72 5.68
N THR A 133 -0.47 -3.34 6.94
CA THR A 133 -1.11 -3.98 8.10
C THR A 133 -2.63 -3.83 8.14
N ASP A 134 -3.24 -3.01 7.27
CA ASP A 134 -4.71 -2.99 7.13
C ASP A 134 -5.26 -4.36 6.72
N ALA A 135 -4.45 -5.21 6.08
CA ALA A 135 -4.79 -6.60 5.79
C ALA A 135 -5.14 -7.42 7.04
N LEU A 136 -4.57 -7.07 8.21
CA LEU A 136 -4.86 -7.73 9.49
C LEU A 136 -6.23 -7.36 10.07
N ASN A 137 -6.85 -6.29 9.56
CA ASN A 137 -8.16 -5.81 10.03
C ASN A 137 -9.33 -6.40 9.24
N VAL A 138 -9.06 -7.26 8.26
CA VAL A 138 -10.09 -7.98 7.50
C VAL A 138 -10.78 -8.97 8.44
N PRO A 139 -12.09 -8.80 8.76
CA PRO A 139 -12.72 -9.55 9.85
C PRO A 139 -12.82 -11.05 9.59
N ALA A 140 -13.04 -11.45 8.33
CA ALA A 140 -13.15 -12.85 7.95
C ALA A 140 -11.74 -13.39 7.62
N PRO A 141 -11.26 -14.45 8.32
CA PRO A 141 -9.90 -14.96 8.16
C PRO A 141 -9.64 -15.54 6.76
N THR A 142 -10.70 -15.93 6.05
CA THR A 142 -10.64 -16.47 4.68
C THR A 142 -11.03 -15.45 3.61
N ALA A 143 -11.34 -14.20 3.96
CA ALA A 143 -11.68 -13.19 2.97
C ALA A 143 -10.41 -12.63 2.31
N PRO A 144 -10.42 -12.33 0.99
CA PRO A 144 -9.25 -11.81 0.29
C PRO A 144 -8.73 -10.51 0.90
N THR A 145 -7.42 -10.31 0.86
CA THR A 145 -6.77 -9.03 1.19
C THR A 145 -6.22 -8.32 -0.04
N MET A 146 -6.22 -9.00 -1.18
CA MET A 146 -5.80 -8.51 -2.48
C MET A 146 -6.61 -9.24 -3.56
N ASN A 147 -6.94 -8.56 -4.65
CA ASN A 147 -7.60 -9.16 -5.80
C ASN A 147 -6.99 -8.67 -7.12
N PHE A 148 -6.89 -9.58 -8.10
CA PHE A 148 -6.62 -9.27 -9.50
C PHE A 148 -7.83 -9.66 -10.35
N GLY A 149 -8.73 -8.70 -10.58
CA GLY A 149 -10.04 -8.96 -11.20
C GLY A 149 -10.06 -8.97 -12.72
N ARG A 150 -8.91 -9.11 -13.36
CA ARG A 150 -8.75 -9.26 -14.82
C ARG A 150 -7.55 -10.14 -15.12
N SER A 151 -7.47 -10.67 -16.34
CA SER A 151 -6.27 -11.38 -16.79
C SER A 151 -5.07 -10.42 -16.86
N LEU A 152 -3.95 -10.86 -16.29
CA LEU A 152 -2.67 -10.14 -16.32
C LEU A 152 -1.87 -10.51 -17.57
N ARG A 153 -2.07 -11.73 -18.10
CA ARG A 153 -1.38 -12.26 -19.28
C ARG A 153 -1.38 -11.32 -20.49
N HIS A 154 -2.48 -10.61 -20.71
CA HIS A 154 -2.67 -9.74 -21.87
C HIS A 154 -2.48 -8.26 -21.54
N ASP A 155 -2.00 -7.93 -20.34
CA ASP A 155 -1.72 -6.55 -19.98
C ASP A 155 -0.48 -6.05 -20.72
N PRO A 156 -0.59 -5.04 -21.62
CA PRO A 156 0.56 -4.50 -22.33
C PRO A 156 1.60 -3.85 -21.39
N ARG A 157 1.20 -3.55 -20.14
CA ARG A 157 2.09 -3.01 -19.09
C ARG A 157 2.86 -4.10 -18.34
N GLY A 158 2.67 -5.37 -18.68
CA GLY A 158 3.39 -6.48 -18.07
C GLY A 158 3.16 -6.59 -16.56
N LEU A 159 4.22 -6.39 -15.75
CA LEU A 159 4.17 -6.54 -14.30
C LEU A 159 3.70 -5.29 -13.54
N ASP A 160 3.34 -4.19 -14.22
CA ASP A 160 2.89 -2.94 -13.58
C ASP A 160 1.83 -3.17 -12.48
N THR A 161 0.71 -3.78 -12.85
CA THR A 161 -0.41 -4.00 -11.93
C THR A 161 -0.02 -4.85 -10.71
N PRO A 162 0.60 -6.04 -10.84
CA PRO A 162 1.01 -6.81 -9.67
C PRO A 162 2.10 -6.13 -8.84
N LEU A 163 3.05 -5.39 -9.44
CA LEU A 163 4.03 -4.60 -8.69
C LEU A 163 3.34 -3.54 -7.82
N HIS A 164 2.39 -2.80 -8.40
CA HIS A 164 1.61 -1.76 -7.72
C HIS A 164 0.77 -2.34 -6.56
N GLN A 165 0.02 -3.43 -6.80
CA GLN A 165 -0.80 -4.05 -5.74
C GLN A 165 0.07 -4.60 -4.61
N ILE A 166 1.24 -5.16 -4.92
CA ILE A 166 2.18 -5.61 -3.88
C ILE A 166 2.76 -4.41 -3.12
N GLY A 167 3.02 -3.28 -3.78
CA GLY A 167 3.43 -2.04 -3.10
C GLY A 167 2.41 -1.59 -2.05
N HIS A 168 1.11 -1.64 -2.37
CA HIS A 168 0.06 -1.46 -1.37
C HIS A 168 0.13 -2.51 -0.27
N ALA A 169 0.27 -3.79 -0.59
CA ALA A 169 0.40 -4.84 0.42
C ALA A 169 1.62 -4.66 1.34
N LEU A 170 2.67 -3.97 0.90
CA LEU A 170 3.83 -3.57 1.72
C LEU A 170 3.59 -2.27 2.50
N GLY A 171 2.47 -1.61 2.28
CA GLY A 171 2.02 -0.43 3.02
C GLY A 171 2.34 0.92 2.36
N PHE A 172 2.72 0.92 1.07
CA PHE A 172 2.89 2.16 0.31
C PHE A 172 1.53 2.64 -0.23
N PRO A 173 1.14 3.89 0.04
CA PRO A 173 -0.09 4.46 -0.53
C PRO A 173 0.17 4.95 -1.96
N HIS A 174 -0.83 5.57 -2.59
CA HIS A 174 -0.63 6.12 -3.93
C HIS A 174 0.21 7.39 -3.94
N GLU A 175 1.07 7.53 -4.96
CA GLU A 175 2.00 8.65 -5.10
C GLU A 175 1.30 9.98 -5.46
N HIS A 176 0.17 9.94 -6.17
CA HIS A 176 -0.60 11.18 -6.44
C HIS A 176 -1.22 11.79 -5.18
N GLN A 177 -1.34 11.01 -4.09
CA GLN A 177 -1.80 11.48 -2.79
C GLN A 177 -0.65 12.09 -1.97
N ASN A 178 0.59 12.08 -2.47
CA ASN A 178 1.73 12.75 -1.86
C ASN A 178 1.40 14.24 -1.63
N PRO A 179 1.61 14.79 -0.42
CA PRO A 179 1.33 16.21 -0.10
C PRO A 179 2.13 17.20 -0.94
N PHE A 180 3.21 16.75 -1.59
CA PHE A 180 4.03 17.54 -2.51
C PHE A 180 3.67 17.34 -3.98
N ALA A 181 2.74 16.42 -4.32
CA ALA A 181 2.29 16.26 -5.70
C ALA A 181 1.52 17.51 -6.14
N CYS A 182 2.01 18.18 -7.19
CA CYS A 182 1.42 19.38 -7.78
C CYS A 182 0.17 19.09 -8.63
N VAL A 183 -0.55 18.01 -8.32
CA VAL A 183 -1.73 17.57 -9.06
C VAL A 183 -2.95 18.38 -8.61
N ALA A 184 -3.50 19.18 -9.53
CA ALA A 184 -4.80 19.82 -9.37
C ALA A 184 -5.86 19.03 -10.15
N TRP A 185 -6.93 18.61 -9.48
CA TRP A 185 -7.99 17.78 -10.05
C TRP A 185 -9.11 18.62 -10.68
N ASP A 186 -9.66 18.14 -11.79
CA ASP A 186 -11.02 18.50 -12.21
C ASP A 186 -11.98 17.55 -11.47
N GLU A 187 -12.49 17.97 -10.30
CA GLU A 187 -13.34 17.11 -9.47
C GLU A 187 -14.63 16.69 -10.18
N ASP A 188 -15.17 17.54 -11.06
CA ASP A 188 -16.40 17.25 -11.81
C ASP A 188 -16.15 16.21 -12.88
N GLU A 189 -15.03 16.30 -13.61
CA GLU A 189 -14.62 15.27 -14.56
C GLU A 189 -14.28 13.95 -13.85
N VAL A 190 -13.55 13.98 -12.74
CA VAL A 190 -13.29 12.79 -11.91
C VAL A 190 -14.60 12.13 -11.48
N ALA A 191 -15.58 12.93 -11.05
CA ALA A 191 -16.89 12.42 -10.67
C ALA A 191 -17.64 11.82 -11.86
N ALA A 192 -17.64 12.50 -13.02
CA ALA A 192 -18.31 12.04 -14.23
C ALA A 192 -17.74 10.70 -14.73
N GLN A 193 -16.41 10.57 -14.71
CA GLN A 193 -15.72 9.37 -15.18
C GLN A 193 -15.84 8.18 -14.22
N LEU A 194 -15.90 8.40 -12.89
CA LEU A 194 -15.86 7.31 -11.90
C LEU A 194 -17.22 6.94 -11.29
N SER A 195 -18.24 7.80 -11.40
CA SER A 195 -19.56 7.53 -10.80
C SER A 195 -20.49 6.71 -11.71
N GLY A 196 -20.17 6.60 -13.00
CA GLY A 196 -20.92 5.79 -13.97
C GLY A 196 -20.47 4.32 -14.00
N ALA A 197 -21.25 3.48 -14.67
CA ALA A 197 -20.83 2.12 -14.98
C ALA A 197 -19.53 2.13 -15.82
N PRO A 198 -18.60 1.19 -15.60
CA PRO A 198 -18.69 0.04 -14.70
C PRO A 198 -18.12 0.29 -13.29
N ALA A 199 -17.61 1.49 -12.99
CA ALA A 199 -16.95 1.78 -11.73
C ALA A 199 -17.97 1.98 -10.58
N GLU A 200 -19.00 2.79 -10.81
CA GLU A 200 -20.06 3.11 -9.85
C GLU A 200 -19.52 3.58 -8.48
N TRP A 201 -18.46 4.39 -8.48
CA TRP A 201 -17.85 4.85 -7.23
C TRP A 201 -18.74 5.90 -6.55
N THR A 202 -18.94 5.72 -5.25
CA THR A 202 -19.56 6.76 -4.43
C THR A 202 -18.65 7.98 -4.32
N ARG A 203 -19.24 9.15 -4.06
CA ARG A 203 -18.49 10.39 -3.83
C ARG A 203 -17.39 10.23 -2.80
N ASP A 204 -17.72 9.59 -1.68
CA ASP A 204 -16.75 9.34 -0.61
C ASP A 204 -15.61 8.42 -1.06
N ARG A 205 -15.86 7.48 -1.97
CA ARG A 205 -14.84 6.55 -2.47
C ARG A 205 -13.83 7.27 -3.37
N PHE A 206 -14.28 8.02 -4.37
CA PHE A 206 -13.32 8.72 -5.24
C PHE A 206 -12.61 9.86 -4.50
N ARG A 207 -13.27 10.58 -3.58
CA ARG A 207 -12.58 11.58 -2.75
C ARG A 207 -11.42 10.96 -1.96
N ARG A 208 -11.63 9.84 -1.27
CA ARG A 208 -10.57 9.19 -0.47
C ARG A 208 -9.46 8.53 -1.30
N THR A 209 -9.79 8.05 -2.50
CA THR A 209 -8.84 7.28 -3.33
C THR A 209 -8.07 8.18 -4.30
N ILE A 210 -8.69 9.25 -4.78
CA ILE A 210 -8.15 10.13 -5.84
C ILE A 210 -7.81 11.51 -5.30
N LEU A 211 -8.75 12.19 -4.66
CA LEU A 211 -8.62 13.62 -4.37
C LEU A 211 -7.80 13.93 -3.12
N ASN A 212 -8.05 13.19 -2.04
CA ASN A 212 -7.48 13.49 -0.73
C ASN A 212 -5.98 13.25 -0.73
N LYS A 213 -5.21 14.28 -0.36
CA LYS A 213 -3.78 14.17 -0.08
C LYS A 213 -3.55 13.57 1.31
N HIS A 214 -2.41 12.91 1.49
CA HIS A 214 -1.92 12.56 2.82
C HIS A 214 -1.52 13.83 3.59
N PRO A 215 -1.59 13.80 4.93
CA PRO A 215 -1.13 14.92 5.74
C PRO A 215 0.34 15.22 5.45
N ARG A 216 0.70 16.52 5.40
CA ARG A 216 2.06 16.96 5.10
C ARG A 216 3.02 16.56 6.23
N ASN A 217 4.03 15.73 5.93
CA ASN A 217 5.15 15.51 6.83
C ASN A 217 6.28 16.52 6.51
N ALA A 218 6.98 17.02 7.53
CA ALA A 218 8.16 17.88 7.33
C ALA A 218 9.48 17.07 7.26
N GLU A 219 9.43 15.77 7.61
CA GLU A 219 10.58 14.87 7.59
C GLU A 219 10.50 13.92 6.39
N GLY A 220 10.87 14.44 5.21
CA GLY A 220 11.42 13.65 4.11
C GLY A 220 10.57 12.46 3.64
N GLY A 221 9.27 12.66 3.42
CA GLY A 221 8.64 11.93 2.31
C GLY A 221 9.48 12.21 1.06
N ALA A 222 9.68 11.19 0.22
CA ALA A 222 10.26 11.46 -1.09
C ALA A 222 9.47 12.60 -1.75
N GLY A 223 10.17 13.50 -2.46
CA GLY A 223 9.48 14.44 -3.34
C GLY A 223 8.52 13.69 -4.26
N TRP A 224 7.53 14.38 -4.80
CA TRP A 224 6.60 13.74 -5.73
C TRP A 224 7.36 13.09 -6.89
N ASP A 225 7.14 11.80 -7.08
CA ASP A 225 7.75 11.02 -8.16
C ASP A 225 6.69 10.61 -9.21
N PRO A 226 6.64 11.27 -10.38
CA PRO A 226 5.70 10.91 -11.43
C PRO A 226 5.96 9.52 -12.03
N ASP A 227 7.16 8.97 -11.89
CA ASP A 227 7.57 7.68 -12.44
C ASP A 227 7.40 6.52 -11.44
N SER A 228 6.91 6.80 -10.23
CA SER A 228 6.70 5.79 -9.20
C SER A 228 5.72 4.71 -9.64
N ILE A 229 6.04 3.46 -9.33
CA ILE A 229 5.12 2.33 -9.50
C ILE A 229 3.83 2.52 -8.68
N MET A 230 3.86 3.34 -7.62
CA MET A 230 2.72 3.67 -6.77
C MET A 230 1.88 4.84 -7.30
N HIS A 231 2.29 5.49 -8.39
CA HIS A 231 1.46 6.50 -9.03
C HIS A 231 0.18 5.87 -9.59
N TYR A 232 -0.89 6.64 -9.73
CA TYR A 232 -2.07 6.15 -10.42
C TYR A 232 -2.02 6.51 -11.89
N SER A 233 -2.55 5.65 -12.76
CA SER A 233 -2.75 6.01 -14.16
C SER A 233 -4.05 6.77 -14.29
N PHE A 234 -3.99 8.00 -14.79
CA PHE A 234 -5.16 8.85 -14.98
C PHE A 234 -5.48 9.01 -16.46
N GLU A 235 -6.76 8.93 -16.80
CA GLU A 235 -7.24 9.28 -18.13
C GLU A 235 -7.17 10.78 -18.36
N SER A 236 -7.19 11.18 -19.63
CA SER A 236 -7.20 12.58 -20.03
C SER A 236 -8.41 13.32 -19.44
N GLY A 237 -8.20 14.59 -19.09
CA GLY A 237 -9.24 15.48 -18.57
C GLY A 237 -9.41 15.49 -17.05
N MET A 238 -8.93 14.48 -16.32
CA MET A 238 -9.04 14.46 -14.85
C MET A 238 -8.08 15.44 -14.15
N ILE A 239 -6.95 15.75 -14.79
CA ILE A 239 -5.86 16.55 -14.20
C ILE A 239 -5.84 17.93 -14.86
N LEU A 240 -5.96 19.00 -14.08
CA LEU A 240 -5.82 20.39 -14.54
C LEU A 240 -4.37 20.86 -14.55
N HIS A 241 -3.57 20.43 -13.58
CA HIS A 241 -2.14 20.74 -13.45
C HIS A 241 -1.35 19.56 -12.85
N PRO A 242 -0.06 19.39 -13.19
CA PRO A 242 0.68 20.18 -14.19
C PRO A 242 0.12 19.98 -15.61
N VAL A 243 0.29 20.98 -16.48
CA VAL A 243 -0.36 21.03 -17.81
C VAL A 243 0.03 19.81 -18.66
N ASP A 244 1.27 19.37 -18.53
CA ASP A 244 1.83 18.22 -19.24
C ASP A 244 1.14 16.88 -18.87
N CYS A 245 0.30 16.87 -17.83
CA CYS A 245 -0.46 15.69 -17.39
C CYS A 245 -1.94 15.76 -17.75
N ARG A 246 -2.40 16.80 -18.47
CA ARG A 246 -3.81 16.95 -18.90
C ARG A 246 -4.25 15.86 -19.86
N ASP A 247 -3.32 15.35 -20.66
CA ASP A 247 -3.57 14.26 -21.61
C ASP A 247 -3.54 12.87 -20.95
N GLY A 248 -3.40 12.84 -19.62
CA GLY A 248 -3.28 11.63 -18.82
C GLY A 248 -1.86 11.41 -18.34
N MET A 249 -1.70 10.44 -17.45
CA MET A 249 -0.39 10.06 -16.92
C MET A 249 -0.27 8.54 -16.93
N ALA A 250 0.69 8.04 -17.71
CA ALA A 250 1.01 6.62 -17.75
C ALA A 250 2.06 6.29 -16.69
N ARG A 251 1.91 5.12 -16.06
CA ARG A 251 2.93 4.57 -15.16
C ARG A 251 4.00 3.82 -15.96
N PRO A 252 5.30 3.99 -15.65
CA PRO A 252 6.33 3.06 -16.09
C PRO A 252 6.13 1.67 -15.47
N PRO A 253 6.37 0.56 -16.20
CA PRO A 253 6.17 -0.80 -15.69
C PRO A 253 7.36 -1.30 -14.84
N ALA A 254 7.97 -0.43 -14.04
CA ALA A 254 9.16 -0.72 -13.24
C ALA A 254 9.27 0.18 -12.01
N PHE A 255 10.10 -0.22 -11.04
CA PHE A 255 10.43 0.61 -9.89
C PHE A 255 11.27 1.81 -10.30
N SER A 256 10.87 3.01 -9.87
CA SER A 256 11.72 4.19 -9.87
C SER A 256 12.84 4.09 -8.82
N GLU A 257 13.80 5.01 -8.84
CA GLU A 257 14.79 5.11 -7.76
C GLU A 257 14.14 5.51 -6.42
N SER A 258 13.10 6.34 -6.47
CA SER A 258 12.32 6.77 -5.30
C SER A 258 11.64 5.57 -4.64
N ASP A 259 10.99 4.71 -5.44
CA ASP A 259 10.34 3.48 -4.95
C ASP A 259 11.32 2.59 -4.19
N ARG A 260 12.53 2.41 -4.73
CA ARG A 260 13.58 1.58 -4.14
C ARG A 260 14.08 2.18 -2.82
N SER A 261 14.40 3.47 -2.83
CA SER A 261 14.89 4.19 -1.66
C SER A 261 13.86 4.18 -0.52
N GLU A 262 12.60 4.45 -0.86
CA GLU A 262 11.48 4.47 0.09
C GLU A 262 11.21 3.08 0.67
N ALA A 263 11.29 2.03 -0.16
CA ALA A 263 11.16 0.65 0.31
C ALA A 263 12.28 0.25 1.26
N LEU A 264 13.53 0.58 0.93
CA LEU A 264 14.71 0.29 1.75
C LEU A 264 14.77 1.15 3.02
N LYS A 265 14.16 2.34 3.05
CA LYS A 265 14.00 3.16 4.25
C LYS A 265 13.17 2.45 5.32
N PHE A 266 12.05 1.84 4.93
CA PHE A 266 11.17 1.13 5.86
C PHE A 266 11.55 -0.33 6.09
N TYR A 267 12.21 -0.94 5.11
CA TYR A 267 12.60 -2.35 5.09
C TYR A 267 14.07 -2.54 4.73
N PRO A 268 15.01 -1.94 5.48
CA PRO A 268 16.43 -2.13 5.21
C PRO A 268 16.84 -3.59 5.40
N PRO A 269 17.90 -4.08 4.73
CA PRO A 269 18.46 -5.40 5.00
C PRO A 269 18.69 -5.63 6.50
N VAL A 270 18.32 -6.81 6.99
CA VAL A 270 18.47 -7.15 8.41
C VAL A 270 19.69 -8.03 8.59
N ASP A 271 20.58 -7.63 9.50
CA ASP A 271 21.64 -8.51 10.03
C ASP A 271 21.14 -9.21 11.31
N PRO A 272 20.92 -10.54 11.30
CA PRO A 272 20.49 -11.28 12.47
C PRO A 272 21.50 -11.27 13.64
N ALA A 273 22.77 -10.96 13.37
CA ALA A 273 23.81 -10.90 14.39
C ALA A 273 23.79 -9.57 15.16
N ASP A 274 23.23 -8.50 14.57
CA ASP A 274 23.29 -7.13 15.10
C ASP A 274 22.05 -6.76 15.93
N HIS A 275 21.78 -7.54 16.99
CA HIS A 275 20.66 -7.31 17.89
C HIS A 275 21.14 -7.15 19.35
N PRO A 276 21.25 -5.91 19.87
CA PRO A 276 21.69 -5.68 21.23
C PRO A 276 20.74 -6.32 22.26
N ARG A 277 21.30 -6.83 23.36
CA ARG A 277 20.53 -7.49 24.43
C ARG A 277 19.71 -6.45 25.21
N LEU A 278 18.40 -6.66 25.31
CA LEU A 278 17.54 -5.99 26.27
C LEU A 278 17.69 -6.68 27.63
N GLN A 279 18.36 -6.00 28.56
CA GLN A 279 18.50 -6.46 29.94
C GLN A 279 17.20 -6.20 30.71
N THR A 280 16.74 -7.18 31.48
CA THR A 280 15.59 -7.04 32.37
C THR A 280 15.89 -5.99 33.45
N CYS A 281 14.87 -5.25 33.85
CA CYS A 281 14.95 -4.16 34.83
C CYS A 281 15.91 -3.01 34.46
N ARG A 282 16.30 -2.89 33.19
CA ARG A 282 17.12 -1.79 32.67
C ARG A 282 16.48 -1.15 31.45
N CYS A 283 16.53 0.17 31.38
CA CYS A 283 16.06 0.91 30.22
C CYS A 283 17.09 0.80 29.08
N ALA A 284 16.63 0.39 27.90
CA ALA A 284 17.40 0.49 26.67
C ALA A 284 16.93 1.72 25.86
N PRO A 285 17.82 2.63 25.47
CA PRO A 285 17.43 3.82 24.73
C PRO A 285 16.95 3.46 23.31
N LEU A 286 15.93 4.19 22.84
CA LEU A 286 15.39 4.12 21.49
C LEU A 286 15.92 5.31 20.68
N ASP A 287 17.22 5.28 20.40
CA ASP A 287 17.94 6.29 19.60
C ASP A 287 17.67 6.10 18.10
N ILE A 288 16.40 6.11 17.73
CA ILE A 288 15.91 5.97 16.37
C ILE A 288 15.07 7.19 15.99
N ALA A 289 15.24 7.66 14.76
CA ALA A 289 14.38 8.68 14.16
C ALA A 289 12.98 8.11 13.85
N PRO A 290 11.96 8.95 13.62
CA PRO A 290 10.69 8.52 13.02
C PRO A 290 10.93 7.69 11.75
N THR A 291 10.04 6.74 11.47
CA THR A 291 10.19 5.66 10.45
C THR A 291 11.23 4.59 10.78
N GLY A 292 12.24 4.92 11.58
CA GLY A 292 13.29 4.01 12.00
C GLY A 292 12.78 2.88 12.88
N GLN A 293 13.56 1.80 12.93
CA GLN A 293 13.28 0.61 13.72
C GLN A 293 14.51 0.15 14.49
N LYS A 294 14.29 -0.38 15.69
CA LYS A 294 15.31 -1.05 16.49
C LYS A 294 14.84 -2.47 16.83
N THR A 295 15.74 -3.44 16.67
CA THR A 295 15.52 -4.82 17.12
C THR A 295 16.36 -5.07 18.36
N LEU A 296 15.74 -5.63 19.40
CA LEU A 296 16.39 -5.96 20.66
C LEU A 296 16.20 -7.44 20.97
N ARG A 297 17.27 -8.12 21.39
CA ARG A 297 17.20 -9.53 21.80
C ARG A 297 16.92 -9.65 23.29
N LEU A 298 15.90 -10.42 23.66
CA LEU A 298 15.53 -10.71 25.05
C LEU A 298 15.66 -12.21 25.31
N THR A 299 16.37 -12.58 26.37
CA THR A 299 16.48 -13.95 26.86
C THR A 299 16.09 -13.95 28.33
N PRO A 300 14.87 -14.38 28.69
CA PRO A 300 14.38 -14.40 30.06
C PRO A 300 15.20 -15.33 30.94
N GLU A 301 15.50 -14.89 32.15
CA GLU A 301 16.23 -15.67 33.16
C GLU A 301 15.30 -16.59 33.96
N GLU A 302 13.99 -16.32 33.93
CA GLU A 302 12.93 -17.04 34.63
C GLU A 302 11.68 -17.17 33.74
N THR A 303 10.88 -18.20 33.96
CA THR A 303 9.57 -18.33 33.32
C THR A 303 8.52 -17.60 34.15
N ARG A 304 8.07 -16.44 33.70
CA ARG A 304 7.05 -15.64 34.40
C ARG A 304 6.36 -14.64 33.48
N LEU A 305 5.41 -13.90 34.02
CA LEU A 305 4.85 -12.72 33.36
C LEU A 305 5.90 -11.61 33.32
N TYR A 306 6.16 -11.09 32.11
CA TYR A 306 6.98 -9.93 31.85
C TYR A 306 6.12 -8.78 31.33
N SER A 307 6.55 -7.56 31.64
CA SER A 307 5.94 -6.33 31.14
C SER A 307 6.98 -5.55 30.35
N ILE A 308 6.81 -5.51 29.04
CA ILE A 308 7.64 -4.73 28.11
C ILE A 308 6.89 -3.45 27.79
N ARG A 309 7.51 -2.29 28.04
CA ARG A 309 6.91 -0.99 27.73
C ARG A 309 7.90 -0.02 27.14
N THR A 310 7.42 0.80 26.21
CA THR A 310 8.15 2.02 25.83
C THR A 310 7.99 3.08 26.94
N ILE A 311 8.92 4.02 27.00
CA ILE A 311 8.96 5.11 27.98
C ILE A 311 9.43 6.36 27.23
N GLY A 312 8.90 7.51 27.62
CA GLY A 312 9.23 8.79 27.01
C GLY A 312 8.19 9.23 25.98
N PRO A 313 8.38 10.42 25.39
CA PRO A 313 7.34 11.06 24.59
C PRO A 313 7.47 10.63 23.13
N ALA A 314 7.03 9.40 22.85
CA ALA A 314 7.12 8.77 21.55
C ALA A 314 5.93 7.85 21.26
N ASP A 315 5.49 7.87 20.00
CA ASP A 315 4.51 6.95 19.46
C ASP A 315 5.25 5.77 18.84
N THR A 316 4.86 4.55 19.22
CA THR A 316 5.63 3.36 18.92
C THR A 316 4.75 2.18 18.56
N LEU A 317 5.23 1.40 17.60
CA LEU A 317 4.75 0.05 17.33
C LEU A 317 5.79 -0.93 17.86
N ALA A 318 5.42 -1.73 18.85
CA ALA A 318 6.25 -2.79 19.41
C ALA A 318 5.66 -4.15 19.01
N VAL A 319 6.49 -5.04 18.47
CA VAL A 319 6.11 -6.41 18.11
C VAL A 319 7.14 -7.37 18.68
N LEU A 320 6.65 -8.37 19.41
CA LEU A 320 7.47 -9.39 20.05
C LEU A 320 7.36 -10.69 19.27
N PHE A 321 8.52 -11.26 18.93
CA PHE A 321 8.66 -12.55 18.28
C PHE A 321 9.41 -13.51 19.20
N ARG A 322 9.04 -14.79 19.17
CA ARG A 322 9.83 -15.88 19.72
C ARG A 322 10.62 -16.51 18.57
N GLN A 323 11.91 -16.71 18.78
CA GLN A 323 12.76 -17.42 17.84
C GLN A 323 12.59 -18.94 18.04
N GLU A 324 12.27 -19.64 16.95
CA GLU A 324 12.03 -21.08 16.90
C GLU A 324 12.89 -21.66 15.75
N GLY A 325 14.17 -21.92 16.04
CA GLY A 325 15.15 -22.32 15.03
C GLY A 325 15.49 -21.17 14.08
N ASP A 326 15.25 -21.38 12.78
CA ASP A 326 15.39 -20.40 11.70
C ASP A 326 14.13 -19.54 11.52
N ARG A 327 13.03 -19.88 12.22
CA ARG A 327 11.75 -19.18 12.13
C ARG A 327 11.50 -18.29 13.32
N GLU A 328 10.57 -17.38 13.13
CA GLU A 328 10.09 -16.49 14.17
C GLU A 328 8.57 -16.57 14.24
N ARG A 329 8.06 -16.78 15.45
CA ARG A 329 6.63 -16.76 15.71
C ARG A 329 6.26 -15.47 16.41
N ARG A 330 5.34 -14.70 15.82
CA ARG A 330 4.78 -13.50 16.46
C ARG A 330 4.02 -13.91 17.73
N ILE A 331 4.38 -13.30 18.85
CA ILE A 331 3.78 -13.57 20.17
C ILE A 331 2.78 -12.49 20.54
N ALA A 332 3.16 -11.23 20.39
CA ALA A 332 2.33 -10.10 20.79
C ALA A 332 2.71 -8.84 20.01
N ALA A 333 1.80 -7.88 19.97
CA ALA A 333 2.07 -6.55 19.46
C ALA A 333 1.31 -5.50 20.27
N SER A 334 1.86 -4.30 20.34
CA SER A 334 1.22 -3.12 20.92
C SER A 334 1.55 -1.92 20.06
N LYS A 335 0.52 -1.18 19.63
CA LYS A 335 0.66 0.08 18.89
C LYS A 335 0.03 1.19 19.71
N GLU A 336 0.83 2.16 20.12
CA GLU A 336 0.33 3.40 20.72
C GLU A 336 0.73 4.57 19.81
N ALA A 337 -0.29 5.26 19.30
CA ALA A 337 -0.14 6.32 18.32
C ALA A 337 -1.09 7.47 18.64
N GLY A 338 -0.52 8.64 18.92
CA GLY A 338 -1.25 9.88 19.12
C GLY A 338 -1.94 10.02 20.48
N THR A 339 -1.95 8.98 21.30
CA THR A 339 -2.65 8.96 22.61
C THR A 339 -1.84 9.59 23.74
N GLY A 340 -0.53 9.79 23.53
CA GLY A 340 0.39 10.17 24.60
C GLY A 340 0.77 9.02 25.53
N ARG A 341 0.22 7.81 25.30
CA ARG A 341 0.51 6.61 26.09
C ARG A 341 1.70 5.86 25.52
N SER A 342 2.24 4.95 26.32
CA SER A 342 3.34 4.08 25.92
C SER A 342 2.83 2.71 25.46
N ALA A 343 3.40 2.20 24.38
CA ALA A 343 3.16 0.83 23.94
C ALA A 343 3.56 -0.13 25.06
N ARG A 344 2.70 -1.12 25.32
CA ARG A 344 2.87 -2.08 26.41
C ARG A 344 2.45 -3.48 25.97
N ILE A 345 3.32 -4.45 26.26
CA ILE A 345 3.09 -5.87 26.05
C ILE A 345 3.27 -6.55 27.41
N ASP A 346 2.20 -7.14 27.94
CA ASP A 346 2.26 -8.04 29.10
C ASP A 346 2.11 -9.48 28.60
N VAL A 347 3.11 -10.32 28.84
CA VAL A 347 3.18 -11.66 28.25
C VAL A 347 4.00 -12.61 29.12
N GLN A 348 3.62 -13.88 29.16
CA GLN A 348 4.43 -14.91 29.79
C GLN A 348 5.59 -15.29 28.88
N LEU A 349 6.82 -15.14 29.38
CA LEU A 349 8.02 -15.55 28.66
C LEU A 349 8.65 -16.77 29.33
N GLU A 350 9.28 -17.62 28.54
CA GLU A 350 9.92 -18.84 28.99
C GLU A 350 11.42 -18.62 29.23
N ARG A 351 11.92 -19.15 30.36
CA ARG A 351 13.33 -19.13 30.70
C ARG A 351 14.18 -19.72 29.58
N GLY A 352 15.24 -19.01 29.19
CA GLY A 352 16.22 -19.47 28.20
C GLY A 352 15.75 -19.40 26.75
N ALA A 353 14.46 -19.16 26.48
CA ALA A 353 13.98 -18.92 25.12
C ALA A 353 14.50 -17.57 24.59
N THR A 354 14.71 -17.48 23.28
CA THR A 354 15.14 -16.24 22.64
C THR A 354 13.94 -15.52 22.03
N TYR A 355 13.81 -14.24 22.36
CA TYR A 355 12.79 -13.36 21.82
C TYR A 355 13.44 -12.16 21.12
N LEU A 356 12.79 -11.69 20.07
CA LEU A 356 13.16 -10.49 19.33
C LEU A 356 12.05 -9.46 19.49
N LEU A 357 12.38 -8.34 20.12
CA LEU A 357 11.50 -7.20 20.27
C LEU A 357 11.85 -6.18 19.20
N ARG A 358 10.94 -5.99 18.23
CA ARG A 358 11.06 -5.00 17.17
C ARG A 358 10.22 -3.79 17.52
N ILE A 359 10.85 -2.61 17.57
CA ILE A 359 10.20 -1.35 17.90
C ILE A 359 10.39 -0.38 16.75
N ARG A 360 9.28 0.06 16.16
CA ARG A 360 9.25 1.12 15.15
C ARG A 360 8.83 2.43 15.79
N MET A 361 9.56 3.49 15.46
CA MET A 361 9.23 4.85 15.84
C MET A 361 8.21 5.42 14.84
N LEU A 362 7.01 5.74 15.32
CA LEU A 362 5.97 6.37 14.50
C LEU A 362 6.14 7.89 14.53
N SER A 363 6.34 8.46 15.72
CA SER A 363 6.68 9.86 15.92
C SER A 363 7.35 10.08 17.27
N ARG A 364 8.16 11.13 17.37
CA ARG A 364 8.66 11.65 18.64
C ARG A 364 8.02 13.01 18.89
N TYR A 365 7.57 13.26 20.11
CA TYR A 365 6.97 14.54 20.48
C TYR A 365 7.70 15.08 21.72
N GLY A 366 7.92 16.39 21.80
CA GLY A 366 8.72 16.98 22.87
C GLY A 366 10.22 16.62 22.81
N THR A 367 10.96 17.05 23.84
CA THR A 367 12.44 17.01 23.86
C THR A 367 13.01 15.81 24.61
N GLY A 368 12.16 14.95 25.19
CA GLY A 368 12.58 13.80 25.99
C GLY A 368 13.17 12.66 25.15
N ALA A 369 14.08 11.90 25.76
CA ALA A 369 14.54 10.64 25.20
C ALA A 369 13.42 9.58 25.28
N ALA A 370 13.38 8.69 24.28
CA ALA A 370 12.53 7.50 24.30
C ALA A 370 13.38 6.28 24.67
N ALA A 371 12.80 5.34 25.41
CA ALA A 371 13.44 4.11 25.82
C ALA A 371 12.44 2.96 25.86
N VAL A 372 12.93 1.75 26.06
CA VAL A 372 12.13 0.56 26.37
C VAL A 372 12.65 -0.11 27.62
N LEU A 373 11.72 -0.60 28.44
CA LEU A 373 12.00 -1.34 29.67
C LEU A 373 11.24 -2.67 29.63
N CYS A 374 11.95 -3.76 29.93
CA CYS A 374 11.35 -5.05 30.23
C CYS A 374 11.51 -5.33 31.73
N ARG A 375 10.43 -5.67 32.43
CA ARG A 375 10.42 -6.00 33.86
C ARG A 375 9.69 -7.30 34.15
#